data_AF-A0A1Q8S0G3-F1
#
_entry.id   AF-A0A1Q8S0G3-F1
#
_cell.length_a   1.000
_cell.length_b   1.000
_cell.length_c   1.000
_cell.angle_alpha   90.00
_cell.angle_beta   90.00
_cell.angle_gamma   90.00
#
_symmetry.space_group_name_H-M   'P 1'
#
loop_
_entity.id
_entity.type
_entity.pdbx_description
1 polymer ?
#
loop_
_entity_poly.entity_id
_entity_poly.type
_entity_poly.pdbx_seq_one_letter_code
_entity_poly.pdbx_strand_id
1 'polypeptide(L)'
;MGEELPPDLGEEWGPQHPCFPHLNPHVPVDSPEYQTTRIIRVRRDWLLEGDLAPTFSNLYPEILDPAGLSEQEFRKIIDKVNSELVPIFSPYNWRNLIDGVLGLVTGWLWDDLGFTGVKARLKRLERWIDQWNSEMEKTLGNDDVSLAPRIISLRRTGYMTLDIQIPDPEIAPAPSTPAVSRSGSMPVEPPAAATA
;
A
#
# COMPACT_ATOMS: atom_id res chain seq x y z
N MET A 1 6.58 6.68 -36.31
CA MET A 1 6.09 7.87 -35.58
C MET A 1 6.05 7.46 -34.13
N GLY A 2 6.98 7.99 -33.33
CA GLY A 2 6.95 7.80 -31.88
C GLY A 2 5.88 8.74 -31.35
N GLU A 3 4.83 8.17 -30.76
CA GLU A 3 3.82 8.94 -30.06
C GLU A 3 4.48 9.39 -28.74
N GLU A 4 4.91 10.65 -28.70
CA GLU A 4 5.38 11.30 -27.49
C GLU A 4 4.18 11.39 -26.54
N LEU A 5 4.14 10.49 -25.55
CA LEU A 5 3.17 10.56 -24.46
C LEU A 5 3.32 11.93 -23.77
N PRO A 6 2.23 12.67 -23.54
CA PRO A 6 2.30 13.97 -22.91
C PRO A 6 2.96 13.86 -21.52
N PRO A 7 3.86 14.79 -21.15
CA PRO A 7 4.67 14.74 -19.92
C PRO A 7 3.90 14.95 -18.61
N ASP A 8 2.56 14.86 -18.63
CA ASP A 8 1.66 15.26 -17.54
C ASP A 8 0.80 14.12 -16.97
N LEU A 9 1.11 12.85 -17.29
CA LEU A 9 0.49 11.69 -16.64
C LEU A 9 1.14 11.37 -15.27
N GLY A 10 1.73 12.36 -14.61
CA GLY A 10 2.57 12.18 -13.42
C GLY A 10 2.36 13.15 -12.27
N GLU A 11 1.54 14.21 -12.40
CA GLU A 11 1.49 15.28 -11.37
C GLU A 11 0.14 15.43 -10.65
N GLU A 12 -0.95 14.83 -11.14
CA GLU A 12 -2.21 14.79 -10.41
C GLU A 12 -2.28 13.56 -9.50
N TRP A 13 -2.21 13.79 -8.19
CA TRP A 13 -2.51 12.80 -7.14
C TRP A 13 -3.99 12.40 -7.20
N GLY A 14 -4.39 11.66 -8.23
CA GLY A 14 -5.74 11.12 -8.39
C GLY A 14 -5.94 9.84 -7.57
N PRO A 15 -7.19 9.38 -7.36
CA PRO A 15 -7.51 8.16 -6.60
C PRO A 15 -6.95 6.87 -7.20
N GLN A 16 -6.44 6.93 -8.43
CA GLN A 16 -5.83 5.81 -9.13
C GLN A 16 -4.32 5.71 -8.89
N HIS A 17 -3.71 6.74 -8.30
CA HIS A 17 -2.28 6.73 -8.02
C HIS A 17 -1.97 5.71 -6.90
N PRO A 18 -0.95 4.85 -7.06
CA PRO A 18 -0.60 3.83 -6.05
C PRO A 18 -0.31 4.41 -4.66
N CYS A 19 0.12 5.68 -4.61
CA CYS A 19 0.47 6.39 -3.40
C CYS A 19 -0.66 7.31 -2.88
N PHE A 20 -1.89 7.18 -3.38
CA PHE A 20 -2.99 8.04 -2.92
C PHE A 20 -3.46 7.65 -1.51
N PRO A 21 -3.57 8.60 -0.55
CA PRO A 21 -4.10 8.33 0.78
C PRO A 21 -5.61 8.10 0.74
N HIS A 22 -6.03 6.85 0.94
CA HIS A 22 -7.44 6.48 0.98
C HIS A 22 -8.02 6.57 2.41
N LEU A 23 -9.32 6.83 2.52
CA LEU A 23 -10.05 6.65 3.78
C LEU A 23 -9.90 5.21 4.28
N ASN A 24 -9.80 5.05 5.59
CA ASN A 24 -9.52 3.75 6.21
C ASN A 24 -10.75 2.82 6.18
N PRO A 25 -10.78 1.76 5.34
CA PRO A 25 -11.91 0.84 5.29
C PRO A 25 -11.86 -0.23 6.41
N HIS A 26 -10.76 -0.29 7.17
CA HIS A 26 -10.52 -1.31 8.20
C HIS A 26 -11.13 -0.95 9.56
N VAL A 27 -11.73 0.23 9.67
CA VAL A 27 -12.38 0.76 10.88
C VAL A 27 -13.82 1.17 10.58
N PRO A 28 -14.74 1.11 11.58
CA PRO A 28 -16.11 1.58 11.40
C PRO A 28 -16.15 3.07 11.04
N VAL A 29 -17.11 3.46 10.19
CA VAL A 29 -17.27 4.87 9.72
C VAL A 29 -17.50 5.85 10.87
N ASP A 30 -18.14 5.40 11.94
CA ASP A 30 -18.44 6.21 13.12
C ASP A 30 -17.24 6.35 14.09
N SER A 31 -16.12 5.66 13.83
CA SER A 31 -14.96 5.71 14.71
C SER A 31 -14.12 6.98 14.47
N PRO A 32 -13.48 7.55 15.51
CA PRO A 32 -12.59 8.69 15.33
C PRO A 32 -11.41 8.36 14.42
N GLU A 33 -10.95 7.09 14.44
CA GLU A 33 -9.88 6.57 13.59
C GLU A 33 -10.20 6.67 12.10
N TYR A 34 -11.49 6.60 11.72
CA TYR A 34 -11.91 6.75 10.33
C TYR A 34 -11.60 8.14 9.77
N GLN A 35 -11.74 9.17 10.62
CA GLN A 35 -11.48 10.55 10.25
C GLN A 35 -9.99 10.89 10.31
N THR A 36 -9.29 10.39 11.33
CA THR A 36 -7.90 10.77 11.63
C THR A 36 -6.83 9.94 10.94
N THR A 37 -7.20 8.86 10.23
CA THR A 37 -6.22 7.97 9.58
C THR A 37 -6.51 7.76 8.10
N ARG A 38 -5.44 7.51 7.35
CA ARG A 38 -5.47 7.17 5.93
C ARG A 38 -4.70 5.88 5.67
N ILE A 39 -5.04 5.21 4.58
CA ILE A 39 -4.40 3.97 4.13
C ILE A 39 -3.65 4.21 2.83
N ILE A 40 -2.37 3.85 2.84
CA ILE A 40 -1.53 3.77 1.66
C ILE A 40 -1.45 2.32 1.24
N ARG A 41 -1.84 2.05 -0.01
CA ARG A 41 -1.94 0.69 -0.53
C ARG A 41 -0.76 0.36 -1.43
N VAL A 42 0.17 -0.44 -0.92
CA VAL A 42 1.23 -1.01 -1.73
C VAL A 42 0.65 -2.13 -2.60
N ARG A 43 0.80 -1.97 -3.91
CA ARG A 43 0.29 -2.90 -4.92
C ARG A 43 1.20 -4.13 -5.06
N ARG A 44 0.61 -5.23 -5.53
CA ARG A 44 1.35 -6.42 -5.96
C ARG A 44 2.22 -6.08 -7.17
N ASP A 45 3.43 -6.59 -7.15
CA ASP A 45 4.35 -6.62 -8.28
C ASP A 45 4.29 -8.02 -8.91
N TRP A 46 3.73 -8.09 -10.11
CA TRP A 46 3.60 -9.33 -10.87
C TRP A 46 4.87 -9.70 -11.65
N LEU A 47 5.85 -8.81 -11.75
CA LEU A 47 7.08 -9.06 -12.52
C LEU A 47 8.08 -9.95 -11.77
N LEU A 48 8.01 -9.98 -10.42
CA LEU A 48 8.91 -10.77 -9.59
C LEU A 48 8.62 -12.28 -9.69
N GLU A 49 7.39 -12.69 -9.36
CA GLU A 49 7.01 -14.10 -9.26
C GLU A 49 5.74 -14.45 -10.07
N GLY A 50 5.25 -13.53 -10.91
CA GLY A 50 4.04 -13.74 -11.68
C GLY A 50 2.85 -14.06 -10.78
N ASP A 51 2.13 -15.12 -11.10
CA ASP A 51 1.01 -15.63 -10.29
C ASP A 51 1.43 -16.61 -9.17
N LEU A 52 2.72 -16.94 -9.08
CA LEU A 52 3.19 -17.99 -8.17
C LEU A 52 3.06 -17.59 -6.70
N ALA A 53 3.35 -16.32 -6.37
CA ALA A 53 3.23 -15.80 -5.01
C ALA A 53 2.85 -14.32 -5.00
N PRO A 54 2.12 -13.86 -3.96
CA PRO A 54 1.85 -12.44 -3.77
C PRO A 54 3.12 -11.70 -3.32
N THR A 55 3.78 -11.05 -4.26
CA THR A 55 4.94 -10.17 -4.03
C THR A 55 4.54 -8.70 -4.14
N PHE A 56 5.04 -7.84 -3.27
CA PHE A 56 4.72 -6.42 -3.27
C PHE A 56 5.79 -5.57 -3.96
N SER A 57 5.36 -4.45 -4.53
CA SER A 57 6.26 -3.49 -5.18
C SER A 57 7.18 -2.82 -4.17
N ASN A 58 8.45 -2.63 -4.59
CA ASN A 58 9.47 -1.92 -3.83
C ASN A 58 9.56 -0.42 -4.20
N LEU A 59 8.52 0.11 -4.86
CA LEU A 59 8.39 1.54 -5.11
C LEU A 59 7.99 2.23 -3.81
N TYR A 60 8.85 3.14 -3.36
CA TYR A 60 8.63 3.87 -2.11
C TYR A 60 7.65 5.02 -2.31
N PRO A 61 6.55 5.08 -1.54
CA PRO A 61 5.65 6.24 -1.53
C PRO A 61 6.27 7.37 -0.70
N GLU A 62 6.58 8.51 -1.34
CA GLU A 62 7.23 9.66 -0.66
C GLU A 62 6.41 10.23 0.51
N ILE A 63 5.09 10.08 0.46
CA ILE A 63 4.16 10.46 1.54
C ILE A 63 4.36 9.71 2.86
N LEU A 64 5.15 8.62 2.87
CA LEU A 64 5.48 7.88 4.09
C LEU A 64 6.62 8.54 4.88
N ASP A 65 7.39 9.44 4.26
CA ASP A 65 8.47 10.18 4.91
C ASP A 65 7.95 11.10 6.03
N PRO A 66 6.93 11.98 5.80
CA PRO A 66 6.34 12.77 6.88
C PRO A 66 5.58 11.92 7.91
N ALA A 67 5.19 10.68 7.55
CA ALA A 67 4.60 9.73 8.48
C ALA A 67 5.64 9.01 9.36
N GLY A 68 6.94 9.28 9.16
CA GLY A 68 8.03 8.73 9.97
C GLY A 68 8.50 7.34 9.54
N LEU A 69 8.14 6.88 8.34
CA LEU A 69 8.63 5.62 7.77
C LEU A 69 9.65 5.91 6.66
N SER A 70 10.94 5.81 6.97
CA SER A 70 12.01 6.02 5.99
C SER A 70 11.97 5.01 4.83
N GLU A 71 12.50 5.40 3.67
CA GLU A 71 12.64 4.53 2.50
C GLU A 71 13.39 3.23 2.84
N GLN A 72 14.50 3.32 3.58
CA GLN A 72 15.31 2.15 3.93
C GLN A 72 14.51 1.13 4.74
N GLU A 73 13.68 1.60 5.67
CA GLU A 73 12.84 0.75 6.49
C GLU A 73 11.70 0.12 5.67
N PHE A 74 11.07 0.92 4.81
CA PHE A 74 10.09 0.42 3.85
C PHE A 74 10.65 -0.71 2.99
N ARG A 75 11.84 -0.51 2.39
CA ARG A 75 12.48 -1.54 1.55
C ARG A 75 12.78 -2.82 2.32
N LYS A 76 13.23 -2.72 3.57
CA LYS A 76 13.44 -3.89 4.45
C LYS A 76 12.14 -4.63 4.75
N ILE A 77 11.04 -3.91 4.99
CA ILE A 77 9.72 -4.52 5.21
C ILE A 77 9.29 -5.28 3.98
N ILE A 78 9.36 -4.66 2.80
CA ILE A 78 8.99 -5.30 1.53
C ILE A 78 9.84 -6.53 1.26
N ASP A 79 11.16 -6.45 1.44
CA ASP A 79 12.07 -7.60 1.27
C ASP A 79 11.74 -8.74 2.25
N LYS A 80 11.49 -8.40 3.52
CA LYS A 80 11.14 -9.39 4.54
C LYS A 80 9.80 -10.07 4.26
N VAL A 81 8.79 -9.32 3.83
CA VAL A 81 7.47 -9.84 3.50
C VAL A 81 7.54 -10.71 2.24
N ASN A 82 8.16 -10.22 1.18
CA ASN A 82 8.30 -10.95 -0.09
C ASN A 82 9.09 -12.26 0.11
N SER A 83 10.23 -12.22 0.81
CA SER A 83 11.06 -13.41 1.06
C SER A 83 10.34 -14.50 1.88
N GLU A 84 9.38 -14.14 2.73
CA GLU A 84 8.55 -15.11 3.44
C GLU A 84 7.38 -15.60 2.58
N LEU A 85 6.69 -14.73 1.84
CA LEU A 85 5.50 -15.09 1.07
C LEU A 85 5.82 -16.03 -0.10
N VAL A 86 6.91 -15.82 -0.83
CA VAL A 86 7.30 -16.66 -1.98
C VAL A 86 7.33 -18.15 -1.64
N PRO A 87 8.13 -18.61 -0.66
CA PRO A 87 8.18 -20.02 -0.31
C PRO A 87 6.96 -20.50 0.49
N ILE A 88 6.11 -19.61 1.03
CA ILE A 88 4.84 -20.00 1.67
C ILE A 88 3.81 -20.40 0.61
N PHE A 89 3.68 -19.60 -0.46
CA PHE A 89 2.68 -19.80 -1.51
C PHE A 89 3.18 -20.66 -2.69
N SER A 90 4.49 -20.89 -2.81
CA SER A 90 5.04 -21.76 -3.84
C SER A 90 4.57 -23.22 -3.68
N PRO A 91 3.88 -23.81 -4.69
CA PRO A 91 3.47 -25.22 -4.67
C PRO A 91 4.67 -26.16 -4.83
N TYR A 92 5.78 -25.66 -5.38
CA TYR A 92 7.00 -26.43 -5.61
C TYR A 92 7.89 -26.55 -4.37
N ASN A 93 7.53 -25.89 -3.27
CA ASN A 93 8.25 -26.06 -2.02
C ASN A 93 8.05 -27.49 -1.50
N TRP A 94 9.15 -28.22 -1.32
CA TRP A 94 9.14 -29.61 -0.84
C TRP A 94 8.34 -29.80 0.45
N ARG A 95 8.38 -28.82 1.37
CA ARG A 95 7.59 -28.90 2.60
C ARG A 95 6.09 -28.80 2.33
N ASN A 96 5.67 -27.91 1.44
CA ASN A 96 4.28 -27.74 1.05
C ASN A 96 3.77 -28.99 0.31
N LEU A 97 4.62 -29.60 -0.51
CA LEU A 97 4.30 -30.87 -1.19
C LEU A 97 4.06 -31.99 -0.18
N ILE A 98 4.96 -32.19 0.80
CA ILE A 98 4.79 -33.20 1.85
C ILE A 98 3.52 -32.92 2.66
N ASP A 99 3.33 -31.68 3.11
CA ASP A 99 2.15 -31.31 3.91
C ASP A 99 0.85 -31.56 3.12
N GLY A 100 0.84 -31.30 1.79
CA GLY A 100 -0.29 -31.61 0.92
C GLY A 100 -0.55 -33.10 0.73
N VAL A 101 0.51 -33.92 0.59
CA VAL A 101 0.39 -35.39 0.51
C VAL A 101 -0.12 -35.95 1.83
N LEU A 102 0.39 -35.48 2.96
CA LEU A 102 -0.08 -35.88 4.29
C LEU A 102 -1.53 -35.43 4.52
N GLY A 103 -1.90 -34.22 4.09
CA GLY A 103 -3.28 -33.75 4.07
C GLY A 103 -4.19 -34.74 3.33
N LEU A 104 -3.83 -35.08 2.09
CA LEU A 104 -4.62 -36.03 1.28
C LEU A 104 -4.73 -37.42 1.93
N VAL A 105 -3.61 -37.99 2.39
CA VAL A 105 -3.57 -39.34 2.98
C VAL A 105 -4.34 -39.41 4.31
N THR A 106 -4.30 -38.33 5.10
CA THR A 106 -5.00 -38.26 6.40
C THR A 106 -6.45 -37.80 6.28
N GLY A 107 -6.96 -37.55 5.07
CA GLY A 107 -8.30 -37.01 4.86
C GLY A 107 -8.46 -35.59 5.46
N TRP A 108 -7.43 -34.75 5.31
CA TRP A 108 -7.34 -33.37 5.77
C TRP A 108 -7.20 -33.18 7.29
N LEU A 109 -7.14 -34.27 8.06
CA LEU A 109 -6.90 -34.17 9.50
C LEU A 109 -5.56 -33.50 9.83
N TRP A 110 -4.54 -33.70 8.99
CA TRP A 110 -3.24 -33.02 9.11
C TRP A 110 -3.37 -31.49 9.02
N ASP A 111 -4.22 -31.01 8.12
CA ASP A 111 -4.49 -29.59 7.93
C ASP A 111 -5.33 -29.01 9.08
N ASP A 112 -6.32 -29.77 9.56
CA ASP A 112 -7.22 -29.37 10.65
C ASP A 112 -6.50 -29.26 11.99
N LEU A 113 -5.53 -30.16 12.26
CA LEU A 113 -4.66 -30.06 13.41
C LEU A 113 -3.64 -28.90 13.30
N GLY A 114 -3.58 -28.24 12.14
CA GLY A 114 -2.77 -27.04 11.93
C GLY A 114 -1.27 -27.32 11.80
N PHE A 115 -0.88 -28.56 11.51
CA PHE A 115 0.53 -28.96 11.40
C PHE A 115 1.20 -28.59 10.08
N THR A 116 0.46 -28.00 9.14
CA THR A 116 1.00 -27.47 7.89
C THR A 116 2.04 -26.39 8.15
N GLY A 117 3.19 -26.49 7.49
CA GLY A 117 4.23 -25.47 7.54
C GLY A 117 3.73 -24.10 7.10
N VAL A 118 2.82 -24.05 6.11
CA VAL A 118 2.21 -22.82 5.59
C VAL A 118 1.53 -22.01 6.71
N LYS A 119 0.60 -22.61 7.47
CA LYS A 119 -0.11 -21.91 8.57
C LYS A 119 0.85 -21.42 9.65
N ALA A 120 1.86 -22.23 10.01
CA ALA A 120 2.84 -21.86 11.03
C ALA A 120 3.72 -20.68 10.60
N ARG A 121 4.14 -20.65 9.33
CA ARG A 121 4.94 -19.57 8.74
C ARG A 121 4.14 -18.28 8.58
N LEU A 122 2.90 -18.36 8.08
CA LEU A 122 1.99 -17.22 8.05
C LEU A 122 1.76 -16.64 9.45
N LYS A 123 1.51 -17.49 10.45
CA LYS A 123 1.37 -17.05 11.85
C LYS A 123 2.65 -16.39 12.39
N ARG A 124 3.83 -16.79 11.90
CA ARG A 124 5.11 -16.16 12.26
C ARG A 124 5.24 -14.78 11.60
N LEU A 125 4.89 -14.67 10.31
CA LEU A 125 4.90 -13.41 9.58
C LEU A 125 3.94 -12.39 10.22
N GLU A 126 2.70 -12.78 10.53
CA GLU A 126 1.73 -11.90 11.20
C GLU A 126 2.23 -11.44 12.58
N ARG A 127 2.83 -12.34 13.38
CA ARG A 127 3.44 -11.96 14.65
C ARG A 127 4.61 -10.99 14.50
N TRP A 128 5.39 -11.13 13.44
CA TRP A 128 6.46 -10.21 13.12
C TRP A 128 5.90 -8.82 12.75
N ILE A 129 4.81 -8.76 11.97
CA ILE A 129 4.09 -7.50 11.67
C ILE A 129 3.57 -6.86 12.96
N ASP A 130 2.92 -7.63 13.85
CA ASP A 130 2.42 -7.12 15.14
C ASP A 130 3.55 -6.59 16.03
N GLN A 131 4.69 -7.28 16.03
CA GLN A 131 5.88 -6.84 16.76
C GLN A 131 6.44 -5.54 16.18
N TRP A 132 6.59 -5.45 14.86
CA TRP A 132 7.06 -4.24 14.18
C TRP A 132 6.13 -3.05 14.47
N ASN A 133 4.81 -3.26 14.40
CA ASN A 133 3.81 -2.23 14.75
C ASN A 133 3.99 -1.74 16.20
N SER A 134 4.20 -2.66 17.14
CA SER A 134 4.41 -2.35 18.55
C SER A 134 5.73 -1.61 18.80
N GLU A 135 6.76 -1.89 18.01
CA GLU A 135 8.06 -1.20 18.08
C GLU A 135 7.96 0.22 17.52
N MET A 136 7.29 0.41 16.38
CA MET A 136 7.03 1.74 15.82
C MET A 136 6.16 2.61 16.74
N GLU A 137 5.12 2.04 17.34
CA GLU A 137 4.27 2.75 18.31
C GLU A 137 5.07 3.23 19.53
N LYS A 138 6.06 2.46 19.99
CA LYS A 138 6.93 2.88 21.11
C LYS A 138 7.96 3.93 20.71
N THR A 139 8.50 3.85 19.50
CA THR A 139 9.53 4.79 19.03
C THR A 139 8.91 6.14 18.69
N LEU A 140 7.78 6.17 17.99
CA LEU A 140 7.11 7.41 17.59
C LEU A 140 6.06 7.90 18.59
N GLY A 141 5.40 7.01 19.33
CA GLY A 141 4.36 7.41 20.31
C GLY A 141 4.89 8.12 21.55
N ASN A 142 6.22 8.21 21.72
CA ASN A 142 6.84 9.10 22.71
C ASN A 142 6.99 10.55 22.19
N ASP A 143 6.93 10.78 20.88
CA ASP A 143 6.83 12.10 20.28
C ASP A 143 5.35 12.44 20.08
N ASP A 144 4.82 13.25 20.99
CA ASP A 144 3.40 13.62 21.23
C ASP A 144 2.61 14.18 20.01
N VAL A 145 3.18 14.20 18.80
CA VAL A 145 2.68 15.01 17.68
C VAL A 145 2.16 14.20 16.49
N SER A 146 2.48 12.90 16.36
CA SER A 146 2.05 12.09 15.20
C SER A 146 1.74 10.63 15.56
N LEU A 147 0.56 10.13 15.19
CA LEU A 147 0.25 8.70 15.29
C LEU A 147 1.29 7.90 14.48
N ALA A 148 1.86 6.85 15.08
CA ALA A 148 2.84 6.00 14.41
C ALA A 148 2.22 5.25 13.21
N PRO A 149 2.97 5.05 12.12
CA PRO A 149 2.50 4.28 10.98
C PRO A 149 2.32 2.81 11.40
N ARG A 150 1.22 2.20 10.95
CA ARG A 150 0.85 0.83 11.31
C ARG A 150 0.61 0.01 10.05
N ILE A 151 1.26 -1.14 9.95
CA ILE A 151 0.97 -2.12 8.91
C ILE A 151 -0.30 -2.89 9.28
N ILE A 152 -1.28 -2.90 8.37
CA ILE A 152 -2.48 -3.72 8.51
C ILE A 152 -2.13 -5.18 8.23
N SER A 153 -2.69 -6.10 9.03
CA SER A 153 -2.51 -7.54 8.83
C SER A 153 -2.84 -7.95 7.39
N LEU A 154 -1.91 -8.65 6.76
CA LEU A 154 -2.04 -9.14 5.38
C LEU A 154 -3.21 -10.12 5.23
N ARG A 155 -3.62 -10.80 6.31
CA ARG A 155 -4.84 -11.63 6.31
C ARG A 155 -6.11 -10.82 6.02
N ARG A 156 -6.20 -9.57 6.47
CA ARG A 156 -7.38 -8.71 6.23
C ARG A 156 -7.52 -8.34 4.76
N THR A 157 -6.41 -8.22 4.04
CA THR A 157 -6.38 -7.91 2.60
C THR A 157 -6.28 -9.16 1.73
N GLY A 158 -6.35 -10.36 2.32
CA GLY A 158 -6.20 -11.62 1.60
C GLY A 158 -4.83 -11.80 0.95
N TYR A 159 -3.78 -11.16 1.49
CA TYR A 159 -2.42 -11.14 0.95
C TYR A 159 -2.30 -10.51 -0.45
N MET A 160 -3.30 -9.78 -0.92
CA MET A 160 -3.28 -9.16 -2.26
C MET A 160 -2.74 -7.74 -2.27
N THR A 161 -2.82 -7.06 -1.13
CA THR A 161 -2.31 -5.70 -0.94
C THR A 161 -1.67 -5.56 0.43
N LEU A 162 -0.61 -4.77 0.52
CA LEU A 162 -0.03 -4.37 1.79
C LEU A 162 -0.53 -2.95 2.10
N ASP A 163 -1.45 -2.86 3.05
CA ASP A 163 -2.07 -1.61 3.46
C ASP A 163 -1.30 -1.04 4.67
N ILE A 164 -0.76 0.16 4.53
CA ILE A 164 -0.05 0.90 5.59
C ILE A 164 -0.96 2.04 6.05
N GLN A 165 -1.31 2.03 7.33
CA GLN A 165 -2.07 3.08 7.98
C GLN A 165 -1.14 4.20 8.43
N ILE A 166 -1.48 5.42 8.06
CA ILE A 166 -0.79 6.64 8.45
C ILE A 166 -1.81 7.61 9.09
N PRO A 167 -1.36 8.55 9.95
CA PRO A 167 -2.19 9.69 10.34
C PRO A 167 -2.61 10.49 9.11
N ASP A 168 -3.75 11.16 9.19
CA ASP A 168 -4.26 11.98 8.10
C ASP A 168 -3.25 13.07 7.70
N PRO A 169 -2.75 13.07 6.46
CA PRO A 169 -1.74 14.01 5.99
C PRO A 169 -2.29 15.42 5.71
N GLU A 170 -3.32 15.90 6.41
CA GLU A 170 -3.74 17.32 6.34
C GLU A 170 -2.68 18.30 6.89
N ILE A 171 -1.47 17.83 7.20
CA ILE A 171 -0.26 18.62 7.44
C ILE A 171 0.69 18.49 6.23
N ALA A 172 0.24 19.04 5.12
CA ALA A 172 0.94 20.14 4.47
C ALA A 172 -0.12 20.87 3.65
N PRO A 173 -0.48 22.13 3.99
CA PRO A 173 -1.24 22.93 3.05
C PRO A 173 -0.40 22.99 1.78
N ALA A 174 -0.83 22.27 0.73
CA ALA A 174 -0.42 22.63 -0.61
C ALA A 174 -0.66 24.14 -0.70
N PRO A 175 0.33 24.97 -1.07
CA PRO A 175 0.12 26.40 -1.22
C PRO A 175 -1.06 26.53 -2.15
N SER A 176 -2.17 27.00 -1.59
CA SER A 176 -3.44 27.12 -2.28
C SER A 176 -3.15 27.92 -3.52
N THR A 177 -3.09 27.26 -4.68
CA THR A 177 -2.97 27.98 -5.93
C THR A 177 -4.25 28.81 -5.99
N PRO A 178 -4.16 30.15 -6.00
CA PRO A 178 -5.35 30.97 -5.92
C PRO A 178 -6.24 30.58 -7.09
N ALA A 179 -7.47 30.21 -6.76
CA ALA A 179 -8.50 29.89 -7.72
C ALA A 179 -8.57 31.02 -8.76
N VAL A 180 -7.98 30.79 -9.93
CA VAL A 180 -8.26 31.60 -11.10
C VAL A 180 -9.69 31.27 -11.47
N SER A 181 -10.58 32.09 -10.91
CA SER A 181 -11.98 32.14 -11.27
C SER A 181 -12.07 32.22 -12.79
N ARG A 182 -12.70 31.24 -13.41
CA ARG A 182 -13.24 31.36 -14.77
C ARG A 182 -14.37 32.39 -14.74
N SER A 183 -14.03 33.66 -14.64
CA SER A 183 -14.88 34.78 -15.02
C SER A 183 -14.62 35.06 -16.49
N GLY A 184 -15.63 34.76 -17.31
CA GLY A 184 -15.56 34.95 -18.76
C GLY A 184 -15.23 36.38 -19.15
N SER A 185 -14.31 36.52 -20.10
CA SER A 185 -14.27 37.66 -21.02
C SER A 185 -13.73 37.16 -22.35
N MET A 186 -14.62 37.15 -23.35
CA MET A 186 -14.26 36.92 -24.75
C MET A 186 -13.39 38.10 -25.23
N PRO A 187 -12.26 37.89 -25.91
CA PRO A 187 -11.60 38.97 -26.63
C PRO A 187 -12.39 39.27 -27.90
N VAL A 188 -12.92 40.49 -27.98
CA VAL A 188 -13.54 41.07 -29.16
C VAL A 188 -12.44 41.36 -30.18
N GLU A 189 -12.56 40.79 -31.38
CA GLU A 189 -11.72 41.09 -32.54
C GLU A 189 -12.09 42.47 -33.12
N PRO A 190 -11.16 43.41 -33.34
CA PRO A 190 -11.44 44.69 -33.98
C PRO A 190 -11.39 44.60 -35.53
N PRO A 191 -12.13 45.48 -36.24
CA PRO A 191 -12.41 45.31 -37.67
C PRO A 191 -11.26 45.77 -38.56
N ALA A 192 -10.88 44.96 -39.54
CA ALA A 192 -10.03 45.39 -40.65
C ALA A 192 -10.90 45.88 -41.82
N ALA A 193 -10.70 47.14 -42.17
CA ALA A 193 -11.41 47.89 -43.19
C ALA A 193 -11.19 47.35 -44.61
N ALA A 194 -12.26 47.36 -45.41
CA ALA A 194 -12.20 47.28 -46.86
C ALA A 194 -11.70 48.61 -47.43
N THR A 195 -10.73 48.57 -48.36
CA THR A 195 -10.51 49.63 -49.34
C THR A 195 -9.92 49.08 -50.63
N ALA A 196 -10.64 49.41 -51.72
CA ALA A 196 -10.29 49.47 -53.15
C ALA A 196 -10.03 48.15 -53.91
#